data_AF-A0A3M1TUT2-F1
#
_entry.id   AF-A0A3M1TUT2-F1
#
_cell.length_a   1.000
_cell.length_b   1.000
_cell.length_c   1.000
_cell.angle_alpha   90.00
_cell.angle_beta   90.00
_cell.angle_gamma   90.00
#
_symmetry.space_group_name_H-M   'P 1'
#
loop_
_entity.id
_entity.type
_entity.pdbx_description
1 polymer ?
#
loop_
_entity_poly.entity_id
_entity_poly.type
_entity_poly.pdbx_seq_one_letter_code
_entity_poly.pdbx_strand_id
1 'polypeptide(L)'
;MISVLLLGCLSLLVFWFHASSTEQVYFFSAREDNLYENPANWSPAYPGTHIREEEKIVLRGMVYITDYKLNIAGSMDLGLGSTLYALAGDVQIGATGQLTNRGELMVNRLINEGKINNSASGKIDVMEYTALPGAYTHNGPEAAFITAGNLHNQGVFNNYNLCKVRGKLINEAVFNMLPGSRLLLRNEAGKWEVIEKELPSSIQQPTSGIMGLDD
;
A
#
# COMPACT_ATOMS: atom_id res chain seq x y z
N MET A 1 38.08 -54.77 -25.64
CA MET A 1 38.80 -53.66 -24.98
C MET A 1 37.79 -52.81 -24.24
N ILE A 2 37.89 -52.79 -22.92
CA ILE A 2 36.99 -52.11 -22.00
C ILE A 2 37.56 -50.71 -21.75
N SER A 3 36.86 -49.66 -22.19
CA SER A 3 37.19 -48.28 -21.83
C SER A 3 36.50 -47.95 -20.51
N VAL A 4 37.32 -47.75 -19.48
CA VAL A 4 36.92 -47.43 -18.10
C VAL A 4 37.32 -45.99 -17.79
N LEU A 5 36.32 -45.24 -17.30
CA LEU A 5 36.32 -44.08 -16.39
C LEU A 5 37.39 -42.97 -16.53
N LEU A 6 36.92 -41.71 -16.54
CA LEU A 6 36.89 -40.86 -15.33
C LEU A 6 36.17 -39.54 -15.68
N LEU A 7 34.92 -39.37 -15.26
CA LEU A 7 34.22 -38.09 -15.28
C LEU A 7 34.16 -37.57 -13.85
N GLY A 8 35.13 -36.72 -13.49
CA GLY A 8 35.20 -36.06 -12.19
C GLY A 8 34.10 -35.01 -12.07
N CYS A 9 33.05 -35.29 -11.30
CA CYS A 9 32.11 -34.29 -10.83
C CYS A 9 32.80 -33.41 -9.77
N LEU A 10 33.41 -32.31 -10.21
CA LEU A 10 33.78 -31.21 -9.34
C LEU A 10 32.49 -30.45 -8.97
N SER A 11 31.91 -30.82 -7.83
CA SER A 11 30.77 -30.11 -7.25
C SER A 11 31.24 -28.76 -6.73
N LEU A 12 31.04 -27.72 -7.54
CA LEU A 12 31.25 -26.34 -7.18
C LEU A 12 30.19 -25.95 -6.14
N LEU A 13 30.53 -26.06 -4.86
CA LEU A 13 29.77 -25.49 -3.75
C LEU A 13 29.87 -23.97 -3.83
N VAL A 14 28.96 -23.35 -4.59
CA VAL A 14 28.76 -21.90 -4.57
C VAL A 14 28.01 -21.57 -3.28
N PHE A 15 28.76 -21.29 -2.22
CA PHE A 15 28.22 -20.66 -1.02
C PHE A 15 27.84 -19.23 -1.36
N TRP A 16 26.55 -19.02 -1.68
CA TRP A 16 25.95 -17.70 -1.72
C TRP A 16 25.93 -17.14 -0.30
N PHE A 17 26.99 -16.43 0.09
CA PHE A 17 26.94 -15.52 1.22
C PHE A 17 25.88 -14.47 0.90
N HIS A 18 24.68 -14.64 1.46
CA HIS A 18 23.71 -13.56 1.54
C HIS A 18 24.32 -12.52 2.46
N ALA A 19 24.98 -11.52 1.90
CA ALA A 19 25.34 -10.33 2.63
C ALA A 19 24.04 -9.76 3.20
N SER A 20 23.88 -9.86 4.51
CA SER A 20 22.80 -9.20 5.23
C SER A 20 22.99 -7.70 5.01
N SER A 21 22.28 -7.11 4.05
CA SER A 21 22.23 -5.66 3.96
C SER A 21 21.59 -5.17 5.25
N THR A 22 22.31 -4.35 6.00
CA THR A 22 21.75 -3.71 7.20
C THR A 22 20.75 -2.67 6.71
N GLU A 23 19.46 -2.93 6.95
CA GLU A 23 18.37 -1.99 6.70
C GLU A 23 18.73 -0.62 7.32
N GLN A 24 18.71 0.43 6.52
CA GLN A 24 18.98 1.80 6.96
C GLN A 24 17.69 2.44 7.44
N VAL A 25 17.61 2.77 8.73
CA VAL A 25 16.39 3.29 9.34
C VAL A 25 16.47 4.79 9.58
N TYR A 26 15.45 5.52 9.14
CA TYR A 26 15.29 6.95 9.35
C TYR A 26 13.98 7.25 10.08
N PHE A 27 14.04 8.22 10.98
CA PHE A 27 12.88 8.64 11.77
C PHE A 27 12.52 10.08 11.42
N PHE A 28 11.26 10.30 11.04
CA PHE A 28 10.69 11.63 11.00
C PHE A 28 10.10 11.96 12.37
N SER A 29 10.39 13.15 12.87
CA SER A 29 9.76 13.74 14.05
C SER A 29 9.77 15.25 13.88
N ALA A 30 8.58 15.85 13.79
CA ALA A 30 8.42 17.30 13.62
C ALA A 30 9.12 18.08 14.74
N ARG A 31 10.27 18.69 14.43
CA ARG A 31 11.09 19.46 15.37
C ARG A 31 10.95 20.96 15.15
N GLU A 32 10.96 21.38 13.89
CA GLU A 32 10.83 22.79 13.51
C GLU A 32 9.48 23.07 12.85
N ASP A 33 9.12 22.23 11.90
CA ASP A 33 7.84 22.22 11.21
C ASP A 33 7.38 20.77 11.00
N ASN A 34 6.28 20.59 10.25
CA ASN A 34 5.75 19.28 9.91
C ASN A 34 6.07 18.88 8.45
N LEU A 35 7.01 19.55 7.78
CA LEU A 35 7.32 19.32 6.36
C LEU A 35 8.29 18.14 6.20
N TYR A 36 7.96 17.21 5.33
CA TYR A 36 8.79 16.03 5.03
C TYR A 36 10.15 16.45 4.45
N GLU A 37 10.20 17.48 3.63
CA GLU A 37 11.40 17.96 2.97
C GLU A 37 12.40 18.66 3.90
N ASN A 38 11.99 19.08 5.10
CA ASN A 38 12.87 19.78 6.04
C ASN A 38 13.83 18.76 6.72
N PRO A 39 15.14 18.77 6.43
CA PRO A 39 16.09 17.80 6.98
C PRO A 39 16.21 17.85 8.51
N ALA A 40 15.86 18.97 9.15
CA ALA A 40 15.91 19.13 10.60
C ALA A 40 14.90 18.23 11.34
N ASN A 41 13.83 17.79 10.66
CA ASN A 41 12.83 16.89 11.21
C ASN A 41 13.26 15.41 11.19
N TRP A 42 14.44 15.10 10.66
CA TRP A 42 14.90 13.73 10.43
C TRP A 42 16.06 13.32 11.34
N SER A 43 16.07 12.04 11.70
CA SER A 43 17.19 11.41 12.40
C SER A 43 17.44 10.01 11.87
N PRO A 44 18.58 9.74 11.19
CA PRO A 44 19.52 10.73 10.66
C PRO A 44 18.86 11.61 9.56
N ALA A 45 19.52 12.68 9.13
CA ALA A 45 18.96 13.62 8.15
C ALA A 45 18.55 12.93 6.83
N TYR A 46 17.34 13.19 6.34
CA TYR A 46 16.78 12.50 5.16
C TYR A 46 15.64 13.28 4.47
N PRO A 47 15.89 14.04 3.40
CA PRO A 47 14.82 14.71 2.64
C PRO A 47 14.42 13.95 1.36
N GLY A 48 14.87 12.70 1.19
CA GLY A 48 14.73 11.96 -0.06
C GLY A 48 13.27 11.70 -0.43
N THR A 49 12.92 11.93 -1.70
CA THR A 49 11.58 11.64 -2.27
C THR A 49 11.45 10.21 -2.80
N HIS A 50 12.51 9.42 -2.67
CA HIS A 50 12.56 8.02 -3.07
C HIS A 50 13.21 7.20 -1.96
N ILE A 51 12.40 6.37 -1.30
CA ILE A 51 12.83 5.42 -0.27
C ILE A 51 13.30 4.16 -0.96
N ARG A 52 14.60 3.88 -0.91
CA ARG A 52 15.25 2.75 -1.60
C ARG A 52 14.94 1.43 -0.91
N GLU A 53 15.17 0.31 -1.59
CA GLU A 53 14.81 -1.03 -1.12
C GLU A 53 15.42 -1.39 0.25
N GLU A 54 16.63 -0.92 0.51
CA GLU A 54 17.37 -1.11 1.76
C GLU A 54 17.02 -0.10 2.86
N GLU A 55 16.12 0.85 2.59
CA GLU A 55 15.75 1.94 3.50
C GLU A 55 14.40 1.68 4.17
N LYS A 56 14.31 2.11 5.43
CA LYS A 56 13.08 2.13 6.21
C LYS A 56 12.84 3.50 6.82
N ILE A 57 11.67 4.05 6.54
CA ILE A 57 11.18 5.29 7.14
C ILE A 57 10.17 4.99 8.22
N VAL A 58 10.31 5.64 9.38
CA VAL A 58 9.33 5.59 10.47
C VAL A 58 8.83 7.01 10.74
N LEU A 59 7.54 7.23 10.49
CA LEU A 59 6.89 8.52 10.68
C LEU A 59 6.25 8.61 12.08
N ARG A 60 6.66 9.61 12.85
CA ARG A 60 6.14 9.91 14.20
C ARG A 60 5.56 11.32 14.23
N GLY A 61 4.28 11.43 14.56
CA GLY A 61 3.55 12.69 14.53
C GLY A 61 3.01 13.04 13.15
N MET A 62 2.78 14.34 12.92
CA MET A 62 2.15 14.85 11.70
C MET A 62 3.21 15.20 10.65
N VAL A 63 2.98 14.78 9.41
CA VAL A 63 3.91 14.97 8.29
C VAL A 63 3.13 15.47 7.08
N TYR A 64 3.66 16.48 6.40
CA TYR A 64 3.12 17.02 5.16
C TYR A 64 4.10 16.80 4.02
N ILE A 65 3.58 16.31 2.90
CA ILE A 65 4.20 16.27 1.58
C ILE A 65 3.45 17.28 0.74
N THR A 66 4.19 18.24 0.20
CA THR A 66 3.63 19.41 -0.48
C THR A 66 3.22 19.06 -1.91
N ASP A 67 4.13 19.05 -2.88
CA ASP A 67 3.78 19.02 -4.31
C ASP A 67 4.55 17.98 -5.14
N TYR A 68 5.27 17.06 -4.47
CA TYR A 68 6.04 16.02 -5.13
C TYR A 68 5.47 14.62 -4.90
N LYS A 69 5.92 13.70 -5.74
CA LYS A 69 5.62 12.27 -5.63
C LYS A 69 6.64 11.58 -4.72
N LEU A 70 6.15 10.94 -3.67
CA LEU A 70 6.94 10.06 -2.83
C LEU A 70 6.90 8.64 -3.39
N ASN A 71 8.08 8.09 -3.68
CA ASN A 71 8.23 6.73 -4.17
C ASN A 71 8.79 5.83 -3.07
N ILE A 72 8.14 4.70 -2.81
CA ILE A 72 8.50 3.77 -1.73
C ILE A 72 8.89 2.44 -2.36
N ALA A 73 10.19 2.21 -2.56
CA ALA A 73 10.74 0.90 -2.94
C ALA A 73 11.21 0.09 -1.71
N GLY A 74 11.59 0.79 -0.63
CA GLY A 74 11.84 0.19 0.68
C GLY A 74 10.59 0.10 1.54
N SER A 75 10.72 0.42 2.83
CA SER A 75 9.63 0.33 3.80
C SER A 75 9.26 1.69 4.39
N MET A 76 7.97 1.96 4.53
CA MET A 76 7.44 3.07 5.32
C MET A 76 6.51 2.55 6.42
N ASP A 77 6.70 3.06 7.62
CA ASP A 77 5.91 2.75 8.80
C ASP A 77 5.28 4.04 9.35
N LEU A 78 3.97 4.19 9.16
CA LEU A 78 3.17 5.24 9.78
C LEU A 78 2.73 4.75 11.16
N GLY A 79 3.42 5.21 12.20
CA GLY A 79 3.16 4.82 13.59
C GLY A 79 1.75 5.13 14.13
N LEU A 80 1.45 4.63 15.33
CA LEU A 80 0.19 4.95 15.99
C LEU A 80 0.14 6.46 16.33
N GLY A 81 -0.97 7.11 15.99
CA GLY A 81 -1.17 8.54 16.24
C GLY A 81 -0.37 9.47 15.33
N SER A 82 0.35 8.94 14.33
CA SER A 82 0.93 9.76 13.27
C SER A 82 -0.04 9.93 12.10
N THR A 83 0.17 11.02 11.36
CA THR A 83 -0.63 11.34 10.17
C THR A 83 0.29 11.76 9.05
N LEU A 84 0.11 11.19 7.86
CA LEU A 84 0.79 11.63 6.63
C LEU A 84 -0.24 12.30 5.72
N TYR A 85 -0.03 13.59 5.46
CA TYR A 85 -0.78 14.38 4.50
C TYR A 85 0.04 14.54 3.21
N ALA A 86 -0.44 13.98 2.10
CA ALA A 86 0.09 14.26 0.76
C ALA A 86 -1.07 14.66 -0.16
N LEU A 87 -1.74 15.76 0.15
CA LEU A 87 -2.96 16.19 -0.56
C LEU A 87 -2.68 16.93 -1.87
N ALA A 88 -1.48 17.45 -2.06
CA ALA A 88 -1.03 18.04 -3.33
C ALA A 88 0.07 17.21 -4.02
N GLY A 89 0.55 16.16 -3.36
CA GLY A 89 1.48 15.16 -3.92
C GLY A 89 0.84 13.78 -4.11
N ASP A 90 1.63 12.86 -4.62
CA ASP A 90 1.24 11.45 -4.80
C ASP A 90 2.12 10.54 -3.96
N VAL A 91 1.58 9.37 -3.57
CA VAL A 91 2.36 8.30 -2.96
C VAL A 91 2.31 7.07 -3.87
N GLN A 92 3.48 6.56 -4.27
CA GLN A 92 3.62 5.30 -4.99
C GLN A 92 4.37 4.29 -4.13
N ILE A 93 3.75 3.14 -3.88
CA ILE A 93 4.42 1.96 -3.35
C ILE A 93 4.91 1.15 -4.55
N GLY A 94 6.21 1.09 -4.77
CA GLY A 94 6.82 0.30 -5.85
C GLY A 94 6.69 -1.20 -5.59
N ALA A 95 7.03 -2.03 -6.58
CA ALA A 95 6.85 -3.49 -6.52
C ALA A 95 7.54 -4.16 -5.31
N THR A 96 8.70 -3.67 -4.88
CA THR A 96 9.42 -4.13 -3.68
C THR A 96 9.00 -3.39 -2.41
N GLY A 97 8.26 -2.29 -2.58
CA GLY A 97 7.84 -1.36 -1.56
C GLY A 97 6.84 -1.94 -0.57
N GLN A 98 6.94 -1.47 0.67
CA GLN A 98 6.03 -1.84 1.75
C GLN A 98 5.58 -0.60 2.54
N LEU A 99 4.28 -0.49 2.74
CA LEU A 99 3.68 0.49 3.63
C LEU A 99 2.94 -0.23 4.76
N THR A 100 3.34 0.03 5.99
CA THR A 100 2.57 -0.33 7.18
C THR A 100 1.93 0.92 7.74
N ASN A 101 0.60 0.93 7.84
CA ASN A 101 -0.16 2.03 8.41
C ASN A 101 -0.83 1.62 9.73
N ARG A 102 -0.46 2.30 10.82
CA ARG A 102 -1.09 2.27 12.15
C ARG A 102 -1.71 3.62 12.55
N GLY A 103 -1.54 4.64 11.70
CA GLY A 103 -2.01 6.00 11.92
C GLY A 103 -3.03 6.41 10.86
N GLU A 104 -2.92 7.64 10.37
CA GLU A 104 -3.80 8.18 9.33
C GLU A 104 -3.03 8.60 8.07
N LEU A 105 -3.31 7.97 6.94
CA LEU A 105 -2.79 8.34 5.64
C LEU A 105 -3.85 9.12 4.88
N MET A 106 -3.57 10.39 4.56
CA MET A 106 -4.44 11.26 3.77
C MET A 106 -3.69 11.72 2.52
N VAL A 107 -3.97 11.11 1.37
CA VAL A 107 -3.21 11.40 0.14
C VAL A 107 -4.12 11.66 -1.05
N ASN A 108 -3.68 12.46 -2.01
CA ASN A 108 -4.44 12.69 -3.23
C ASN A 108 -4.54 11.38 -4.02
N ARG A 109 -3.41 10.87 -4.51
CA ARG A 109 -3.36 9.61 -5.25
C ARG A 109 -2.42 8.62 -4.58
N LEU A 110 -2.90 7.40 -4.40
CA LEU A 110 -2.14 6.26 -3.90
C LEU A 110 -2.05 5.18 -4.98
N ILE A 111 -0.83 4.97 -5.50
CA ILE A 111 -0.52 3.93 -6.49
C ILE A 111 0.19 2.80 -5.76
N ASN A 112 -0.31 1.57 -5.89
CA ASN A 112 0.26 0.40 -5.23
C ASN A 112 0.69 -0.65 -6.26
N GLU A 113 1.99 -0.94 -6.31
CA GLU A 113 2.60 -2.09 -6.99
C GLU A 113 3.13 -3.13 -5.98
N GLY A 114 3.33 -2.71 -4.72
CA GLY A 114 3.92 -3.51 -3.66
C GLY A 114 2.90 -3.95 -2.63
N LYS A 115 3.23 -3.76 -1.34
CA LYS A 115 2.42 -4.24 -0.21
C LYS A 115 1.96 -3.09 0.67
N ILE A 116 0.65 -3.03 0.91
CA ILE A 116 0.05 -2.15 1.91
C ILE A 116 -0.54 -3.01 3.02
N ASN A 117 -0.14 -2.73 4.25
CA ASN A 117 -0.72 -3.29 5.46
C ASN A 117 -1.34 -2.15 6.29
N ASN A 118 -2.63 -1.89 6.08
CA ASN A 118 -3.41 -1.00 6.91
C ASN A 118 -3.90 -1.78 8.13
N SER A 119 -3.17 -1.67 9.22
CA SER A 119 -3.38 -2.48 10.42
C SER A 119 -4.53 -1.98 11.29
N ALA A 120 -4.83 -2.68 12.39
CA ALA A 120 -5.86 -2.26 13.34
C ALA A 120 -5.61 -0.83 13.81
N SER A 121 -6.68 -0.02 13.82
CA SER A 121 -6.72 1.45 13.98
C SER A 121 -6.18 2.32 12.83
N GLY A 122 -5.62 1.71 11.78
CA GLY A 122 -5.14 2.44 10.61
C GLY A 122 -6.29 3.01 9.77
N LYS A 123 -6.17 4.27 9.36
CA LYS A 123 -7.07 4.92 8.41
C LYS A 123 -6.31 5.30 7.14
N ILE A 124 -6.78 4.85 5.99
CA ILE A 124 -6.37 5.34 4.67
C ILE A 124 -7.54 6.13 4.10
N ASP A 125 -7.30 7.39 3.75
CA ASP A 125 -8.26 8.31 3.16
C ASP A 125 -7.62 8.93 1.91
N VAL A 126 -8.08 8.53 0.73
CA VAL A 126 -7.44 8.93 -0.53
C VAL A 126 -8.43 9.53 -1.50
N MET A 127 -7.99 10.40 -2.41
CA MET A 127 -8.84 10.77 -3.54
C MET A 127 -8.93 9.60 -4.52
N GLU A 128 -7.80 9.14 -5.05
CA GLU A 128 -7.74 8.04 -6.01
C GLU A 128 -6.84 6.92 -5.50
N TYR A 129 -7.31 5.68 -5.66
CA TYR A 129 -6.52 4.48 -5.39
C TYR A 129 -6.39 3.62 -6.64
N THR A 130 -5.15 3.20 -6.94
CA THR A 130 -4.86 2.25 -8.00
C THR A 130 -3.95 1.15 -7.48
N ALA A 131 -4.43 -0.10 -7.46
CA ALA A 131 -3.59 -1.27 -7.30
C ALA A 131 -3.25 -1.85 -8.67
N LEU A 132 -1.96 -2.00 -8.97
CA LEU A 132 -1.45 -2.61 -10.19
C LEU A 132 -1.32 -4.13 -10.05
N PRO A 133 -1.13 -4.88 -11.16
CA PRO A 133 -0.98 -6.33 -11.11
C PRO A 133 0.16 -6.76 -10.18
N GLY A 134 -0.12 -7.73 -9.30
CA GLY A 134 0.82 -8.22 -8.30
C GLY A 134 0.80 -7.45 -6.97
N ALA A 135 0.16 -6.28 -6.92
CA ALA A 135 0.01 -5.51 -5.70
C ALA A 135 -0.86 -6.24 -4.66
N TYR A 136 -0.57 -5.98 -3.39
CA TYR A 136 -1.30 -6.54 -2.26
C TYR A 136 -1.70 -5.45 -1.28
N THR A 137 -2.97 -5.46 -0.89
CA THR A 137 -3.52 -4.57 0.14
C THR A 137 -4.26 -5.37 1.19
N HIS A 138 -3.83 -5.23 2.43
CA HIS A 138 -4.50 -5.73 3.61
C HIS A 138 -5.11 -4.55 4.36
N ASN A 139 -6.44 -4.48 4.41
CA ASN A 139 -7.18 -3.58 5.27
C ASN A 139 -7.69 -4.36 6.48
N GLY A 140 -6.94 -4.31 7.58
CA GLY A 140 -7.09 -5.16 8.74
C GLY A 140 -8.36 -4.92 9.56
N PRO A 141 -8.58 -5.74 10.61
CA PRO A 141 -9.69 -5.56 11.54
C PRO A 141 -9.65 -4.15 12.14
N GLU A 142 -10.81 -3.50 12.31
CA GLU A 142 -10.93 -2.11 12.81
C GLU A 142 -10.30 -1.01 11.92
N ALA A 143 -9.59 -1.37 10.85
CA ALA A 143 -9.02 -0.41 9.91
C ALA A 143 -10.08 0.17 8.97
N ALA A 144 -9.85 1.38 8.46
CA ALA A 144 -10.72 2.01 7.47
C ALA A 144 -9.95 2.35 6.21
N PHE A 145 -10.49 1.96 5.06
CA PHE A 145 -10.01 2.35 3.75
C PHE A 145 -11.10 3.16 3.05
N ILE A 146 -10.82 4.42 2.73
CA ILE A 146 -11.79 5.36 2.19
C ILE A 146 -11.20 5.95 0.91
N THR A 147 -11.96 5.90 -0.19
CA THR A 147 -11.66 6.64 -1.42
C THR A 147 -12.75 7.69 -1.67
N ALA A 148 -12.36 8.95 -1.84
CA ALA A 148 -13.26 10.05 -2.19
C ALA A 148 -13.57 10.08 -3.70
N GLY A 149 -12.66 9.57 -4.52
CA GLY A 149 -12.80 9.28 -5.94
C GLY A 149 -12.79 7.78 -6.19
N ASN A 150 -12.11 7.31 -7.23
CA ASN A 150 -12.18 5.92 -7.66
C ASN A 150 -11.23 5.00 -6.90
N LEU A 151 -11.64 3.74 -6.82
CA LEU A 151 -10.83 2.61 -6.41
C LEU A 151 -10.70 1.67 -7.63
N HIS A 152 -9.52 1.63 -8.23
CA HIS A 152 -9.19 0.68 -9.30
C HIS A 152 -8.28 -0.42 -8.75
N ASN A 153 -8.78 -1.65 -8.69
CA ASN A 153 -8.04 -2.79 -8.17
C ASN A 153 -7.70 -3.79 -9.28
N GLN A 154 -6.41 -3.94 -9.58
CA GLN A 154 -5.85 -4.99 -10.43
C GLN A 154 -4.97 -5.98 -9.62
N GLY A 155 -4.95 -5.85 -8.29
CA GLY A 155 -4.19 -6.70 -7.37
C GLY A 155 -5.08 -7.51 -6.42
N VAL A 156 -4.52 -7.90 -5.27
CA VAL A 156 -5.26 -8.53 -4.18
C VAL A 156 -5.63 -7.48 -3.14
N PHE A 157 -6.92 -7.30 -2.89
CA PHE A 157 -7.44 -6.42 -1.83
C PHE A 157 -8.21 -7.26 -0.81
N ASN A 158 -7.72 -7.33 0.42
CA ASN A 158 -8.41 -8.01 1.51
C ASN A 158 -9.00 -6.99 2.48
N ASN A 159 -10.33 -6.93 2.57
CA ASN A 159 -11.05 -6.05 3.48
C ASN A 159 -11.58 -6.82 4.69
N TYR A 160 -11.06 -6.50 5.89
CA TYR A 160 -11.47 -7.11 7.16
C TYR A 160 -12.37 -6.19 8.01
N ASN A 161 -12.56 -4.92 7.62
CA ASN A 161 -13.45 -4.01 8.32
C ASN A 161 -14.20 -3.09 7.37
N LEU A 162 -13.76 -1.84 7.16
CA LEU A 162 -14.50 -0.88 6.35
C LEU A 162 -13.72 -0.52 5.09
N CYS A 163 -14.33 -0.77 3.93
CA CYS A 163 -13.96 -0.13 2.68
C CYS A 163 -15.11 0.78 2.22
N LYS A 164 -14.81 2.04 1.91
CA LYS A 164 -15.81 3.03 1.50
C LYS A 164 -15.35 3.74 0.23
N VAL A 165 -16.09 3.59 -0.85
CA VAL A 165 -15.77 4.15 -2.16
C VAL A 165 -16.85 5.14 -2.55
N ARG A 166 -16.47 6.42 -2.68
CA ARG A 166 -17.39 7.50 -3.08
C ARG A 166 -17.49 7.64 -4.61
N GLY A 167 -16.40 7.39 -5.33
CA GLY A 167 -16.38 7.32 -6.80
C GLY A 167 -16.75 5.92 -7.28
N LYS A 168 -16.10 5.46 -8.35
CA LYS A 168 -16.32 4.11 -8.90
C LYS A 168 -15.40 3.08 -8.28
N LEU A 169 -15.92 1.87 -8.06
CA LEU A 169 -15.13 0.68 -7.80
C LEU A 169 -14.94 -0.07 -9.13
N ILE A 170 -13.70 -0.14 -9.61
CA ILE A 170 -13.32 -0.93 -10.78
C ILE A 170 -12.46 -2.07 -10.26
N ASN A 171 -13.00 -3.29 -10.24
CA ASN A 171 -12.29 -4.45 -9.73
C ASN A 171 -12.03 -5.46 -10.85
N GLU A 172 -10.77 -5.57 -11.26
CA GLU A 172 -10.32 -6.45 -12.33
C GLU A 172 -9.51 -7.65 -11.79
N ALA A 173 -9.44 -7.79 -10.46
CA ALA A 173 -8.67 -8.82 -9.78
C ALA A 173 -9.38 -9.29 -8.50
N VAL A 174 -8.62 -9.70 -7.47
CA VAL A 174 -9.18 -10.31 -6.26
C VAL A 174 -9.55 -9.23 -5.27
N PHE A 175 -10.85 -9.15 -4.93
CA PHE A 175 -11.34 -8.36 -3.81
C PHE A 175 -12.03 -9.28 -2.81
N ASN A 176 -11.41 -9.49 -1.65
CA ASN A 176 -11.95 -10.36 -0.61
C ASN A 176 -12.66 -9.52 0.45
N MET A 177 -13.94 -9.82 0.66
CA MET A 177 -14.74 -9.32 1.78
C MET A 177 -14.79 -10.40 2.86
N LEU A 178 -14.14 -10.15 3.99
CA LEU A 178 -14.05 -11.12 5.08
C LEU A 178 -15.28 -11.00 5.99
N PRO A 179 -15.63 -12.05 6.77
CA PRO A 179 -16.79 -12.02 7.65
C PRO A 179 -16.79 -10.80 8.59
N GLY A 180 -17.92 -10.08 8.63
CA GLY A 180 -18.07 -8.86 9.45
C GLY A 180 -17.53 -7.58 8.82
N SER A 181 -16.90 -7.65 7.64
CA SER A 181 -16.50 -6.46 6.88
C SER A 181 -17.70 -5.80 6.18
N ARG A 182 -17.55 -4.52 5.83
CA ARG A 182 -18.51 -3.70 5.10
C ARG A 182 -17.83 -3.02 3.91
N LEU A 183 -18.48 -3.10 2.76
CA LEU A 183 -18.18 -2.29 1.60
C LEU A 183 -19.31 -1.29 1.40
N LEU A 184 -18.97 0.00 1.40
CA LEU A 184 -19.91 1.09 1.18
C LEU A 184 -19.64 1.71 -0.18
N LEU A 185 -20.58 1.59 -1.11
CA LEU A 185 -20.52 2.25 -2.41
C LEU A 185 -21.50 3.42 -2.44
N ARG A 186 -21.14 4.48 -3.15
CA ARG A 186 -22.07 5.59 -3.39
C ARG A 186 -22.75 5.39 -4.74
N ASN A 187 -24.08 5.34 -4.74
CA ASN A 187 -24.84 5.24 -5.98
C ASN A 187 -24.98 6.60 -6.68
N GLU A 188 -25.56 6.61 -7.87
CA GLU A 188 -25.73 7.81 -8.70
C GLU A 188 -26.60 8.88 -8.03
N ALA A 189 -27.57 8.47 -7.21
CA ALA A 189 -28.39 9.36 -6.38
C ALA A 189 -27.62 9.94 -5.17
N GLY A 190 -26.34 9.60 -5.02
CA GLY A 190 -25.46 10.09 -3.97
C GLY A 190 -25.69 9.44 -2.60
N LYS A 191 -26.49 8.36 -2.53
CA LYS A 191 -26.77 7.59 -1.30
C LYS A 191 -25.74 6.48 -1.12
N TRP A 192 -25.53 6.08 0.13
CA TRP A 192 -24.66 4.96 0.47
C TRP A 192 -25.43 3.65 0.41
N GLU A 193 -24.87 2.68 -0.28
CA GLU A 193 -25.33 1.30 -0.33
C GLU A 193 -24.33 0.41 0.39
N VAL A 194 -24.85 -0.47 1.26
CA VAL A 194 -24.03 -1.37 2.06
C VAL A 194 -24.03 -2.74 1.41
N ILE A 195 -22.84 -3.25 1.09
CA ILE A 195 -22.63 -4.61 0.60
C ILE A 195 -22.07 -5.42 1.78
N GLU A 196 -22.97 -6.16 2.46
CA GLU A 196 -22.68 -6.90 3.71
C GLU A 196 -22.51 -8.43 3.54
N LYS A 197 -22.73 -8.95 2.34
CA LYS A 197 -22.63 -10.40 2.04
C LYS A 197 -21.81 -10.63 0.79
N GLU A 198 -21.44 -11.90 0.59
CA GLU A 198 -20.69 -12.42 -0.56
C GLU A 198 -20.83 -11.47 -1.74
N LEU A 199 -19.70 -10.85 -2.08
CA LEU A 199 -19.63 -9.95 -3.21
C LEU A 199 -20.33 -10.63 -4.39
N PRO A 200 -21.20 -9.93 -5.13
CA PRO A 200 -21.75 -10.45 -6.38
C PRO A 200 -20.67 -11.19 -7.15
N SER A 201 -20.99 -12.32 -7.79
CA SER A 201 -19.99 -13.13 -8.51
C SER A 201 -19.21 -12.31 -9.56
N SER A 202 -19.82 -11.23 -10.06
CA SER A 202 -19.17 -10.21 -10.89
C SER A 202 -17.98 -9.51 -10.23
N ILE A 203 -17.88 -9.48 -8.90
CA ILE A 203 -16.78 -8.85 -8.15
C ILE A 203 -15.79 -9.89 -7.61
N GLN A 204 -16.24 -11.12 -7.34
CA GLN A 204 -15.35 -12.18 -6.82
C GLN A 204 -14.43 -12.79 -7.89
N GLN A 205 -14.81 -12.68 -9.16
CA GLN A 205 -13.98 -13.09 -10.29
C GLN A 205 -13.37 -11.86 -10.97
N PRO A 206 -12.20 -11.97 -11.61
CA PRO A 206 -11.68 -10.91 -12.47
C PRO A 206 -12.69 -10.68 -13.60
N THR A 207 -13.58 -9.73 -13.41
CA THR A 207 -14.44 -9.24 -14.49
C THR A 207 -13.84 -7.93 -14.97
N SER A 208 -13.73 -7.80 -16.28
CA SER A 208 -13.38 -6.54 -16.94
C SER A 208 -14.57 -5.57 -16.91
N GLY A 209 -15.29 -5.46 -15.79
CA GLY A 209 -16.53 -4.70 -15.67
C GLY A 209 -16.33 -3.42 -14.87
N ILE A 210 -16.69 -2.28 -15.47
CA ILE A 210 -16.85 -1.02 -14.73
C ILE A 210 -18.14 -1.14 -13.93
N MET A 211 -18.06 -1.06 -12.60
CA MET A 211 -19.25 -0.97 -11.78
C MET A 211 -19.62 0.51 -11.58
N GLY A 212 -20.40 1.03 -12.51
CA GLY A 212 -21.52 1.91 -12.18
C GLY A 212 -22.74 1.02 -11.98
N LEU A 213 -23.65 1.38 -11.06
CA LEU A 213 -24.96 0.74 -11.05
C LEU A 213 -25.73 1.30 -12.25
N ASP A 214 -25.53 0.69 -13.42
CA ASP A 214 -26.35 0.94 -14.60
C ASP A 214 -27.55 -0.03 -14.53
N ASP A 215 -28.77 0.54 -14.42
CA ASP A 215 -30.14 -0.02 -14.45
C ASP A 215 -30.37 -1.54 -14.30
#